data_AF-A0AB37AYX1-F1
#
_entry.id   AF-A0AB37AYX1-F1
#
_cell.length_a   1.000
_cell.length_b   1.000
_cell.length_c   1.000
_cell.angle_alpha   90.00
_cell.angle_beta   90.00
_cell.angle_gamma   90.00
#
_symmetry.space_group_name_H-M   'P 1'
#
loop_
_entity.id
_entity.type
_entity.pdbx_description
1 polymer ?
#
loop_
_entity_poly.entity_id
_entity_poly.type
_entity_poly.pdbx_seq_one_letter_code
_entity_poly.pdbx_strand_id
1 'polypeptide(L)'
;MAELTEYTALITSEHRDKPRFMAVVGALVQPLVDQMNVLQSMPGKFDLDNAVGVQLDDVGLWVGVSRKIRTPLTGIYFSFDIDGLGFDQGTWKGPFDPDTGLTVLDDDTYRLVIRAKIGANRWDGTLESSAAILNSIFGNPSGDLVPVHANGEAFGTGDGITKNFPLTYSGAQVRRVDSATLYRNDWQGNQQLYPTARTNIAFYSSTLSNGAGATPSNGSFVGASIGLPDTTTGTAYAFVPNTTSTTHYFDSKGAVTGSDTHVSVPIGTPLSMSIWLKASGYSIAELRLYNNARVYLGVMVDLTSGSYRATTGGGSQTGFAASNISVYAGTNGWYRLSFTCVAPNDTGTDWVPRVLVYTGTLASPTQTFSGDGTSGVYAWGRHYELASAAGSYIPTTTSPVTVTDYALSSSGVAQLAVTPPVGAKLSWTGDGAVYQQGTHVFIEDHQDMSMTIGIAGKVPSAVFLALLAGGYIPLKPEGVRVAYTVVTSVDGAPLFGFDMDNELVAGFDTGVWGTAL
;
A
#
# COMPACT_ATOMS: atom_id res chain seq x y z
N MET A 1 6.16 20.36 -9.11
CA MET A 1 7.32 20.67 -9.95
C MET A 1 6.80 21.60 -11.05
N ALA A 2 7.51 22.67 -11.35
CA ALA A 2 7.14 23.59 -12.42
C ALA A 2 7.40 22.91 -13.77
N GLU A 3 6.48 23.09 -14.72
CA GLU A 3 6.53 22.44 -16.03
C GLU A 3 6.64 23.48 -17.15
N LEU A 4 7.42 23.18 -18.20
CA LEU A 4 7.58 24.08 -19.34
C LEU A 4 6.24 24.39 -20.04
N THR A 5 5.30 23.45 -19.98
CA THR A 5 3.96 23.58 -20.55
C THR A 5 3.15 24.69 -19.88
N GLU A 6 3.36 24.97 -18.60
CA GLU A 6 2.69 26.07 -17.88
C GLU A 6 3.03 27.43 -18.50
N TYR A 7 4.29 27.62 -18.91
CA TYR A 7 4.75 28.87 -19.51
C TYR A 7 4.46 28.96 -21.01
N THR A 8 4.62 27.85 -21.74
CA THR A 8 4.33 27.81 -23.18
C THR A 8 2.83 27.87 -23.48
N ALA A 9 1.96 27.50 -22.54
CA ALA A 9 0.51 27.69 -22.65
C ALA A 9 0.08 29.16 -22.62
N LEU A 10 0.89 30.05 -22.03
CA LEU A 10 0.65 31.50 -22.00
C LEU A 10 0.91 32.19 -23.34
N ILE A 11 1.51 31.49 -24.30
CA ILE A 11 1.75 32.02 -25.65
C ILE A 11 0.41 32.22 -26.35
N THR A 12 0.25 33.41 -26.94
CA THR A 12 -0.95 33.80 -27.69
C THR A 12 -1.23 32.84 -28.84
N SER A 13 -2.50 32.74 -29.23
CA SER A 13 -2.94 31.81 -30.29
C SER A 13 -2.24 32.04 -31.65
N GLU A 14 -1.77 33.26 -31.90
CA GLU A 14 -1.07 33.65 -33.14
C GLU A 14 0.30 32.95 -33.35
N HIS A 15 0.98 32.59 -32.26
CA HIS A 15 2.32 32.00 -32.32
C HIS A 15 2.38 30.53 -31.86
N ARG A 16 1.27 30.00 -31.36
CA ARG A 16 1.17 28.65 -30.80
C ARG A 16 1.36 27.55 -31.85
N ASP A 17 1.01 27.82 -33.11
CA ASP A 17 1.15 26.90 -34.23
C ASP A 17 2.53 26.95 -34.92
N LYS A 18 3.45 27.83 -34.46
CA LYS A 18 4.76 28.04 -35.11
C LYS A 18 5.85 27.20 -34.43
N PRO A 19 6.34 26.09 -35.03
CA PRO A 19 7.22 25.14 -34.35
C PRO A 19 8.58 25.73 -33.95
N ARG A 20 9.16 26.59 -34.80
CA ARG A 20 10.46 27.24 -34.51
C ARG A 20 10.34 28.27 -33.38
N PHE A 21 9.23 28.98 -33.28
CA PHE A 21 9.01 29.95 -32.22
C PHE A 21 8.86 29.23 -30.87
N MET A 22 8.01 28.20 -30.82
CA MET A 22 7.84 27.37 -29.62
C MET A 22 9.16 26.73 -29.16
N ALA A 23 9.98 26.25 -30.10
CA ALA A 23 11.29 25.69 -29.78
C ALA A 23 12.27 26.73 -29.20
N VAL A 24 12.30 27.95 -29.73
CA VAL A 24 13.16 29.04 -29.22
C VAL A 24 12.72 29.48 -27.83
N VAL A 25 11.41 29.68 -27.62
CA VAL A 25 10.88 30.03 -26.29
C VAL A 25 11.14 28.90 -25.30
N GLY A 26 10.93 27.65 -25.70
CA GLY A 26 11.27 26.47 -24.90
C GLY A 26 12.73 26.45 -24.47
N ALA A 27 13.66 26.68 -25.40
CA ALA A 27 15.09 26.71 -25.11
C ALA A 27 15.51 27.85 -24.14
N LEU A 28 14.81 28.99 -24.19
CA LEU A 28 15.08 30.12 -23.28
C LEU A 28 14.47 29.92 -21.89
N VAL A 29 13.29 29.30 -21.81
CA VAL A 29 12.53 29.14 -20.57
C VAL A 29 12.92 27.88 -19.80
N GLN A 30 13.34 26.81 -20.49
CA GLN A 30 13.72 25.54 -19.84
C GLN A 30 14.77 25.72 -18.72
N PRO A 31 15.87 26.49 -18.90
CA PRO A 31 16.84 26.69 -17.82
C PRO A 31 16.24 27.41 -16.59
N LEU A 32 15.22 28.28 -16.78
CA LEU A 32 14.54 28.95 -15.68
C LEU A 32 13.63 27.99 -14.92
N VAL A 33 12.88 27.15 -15.64
CA VAL A 33 12.05 26.09 -15.05
C VAL A 33 12.92 25.11 -14.25
N ASP A 34 14.06 24.71 -14.81
CA ASP A 34 15.03 23.84 -14.13
C ASP A 34 15.56 24.50 -12.85
N GLN A 35 15.90 25.80 -12.89
CA GLN A 35 16.31 26.55 -11.69
C GLN A 35 15.20 26.60 -10.62
N MET A 36 13.95 26.83 -11.01
CA MET A 36 12.82 26.83 -10.07
C MET A 36 12.66 25.46 -9.42
N ASN A 37 12.77 24.39 -10.19
CA ASN A 37 12.70 23.02 -9.68
C ASN A 37 13.86 22.69 -8.74
N VAL A 38 15.08 23.14 -9.04
CA VAL A 38 16.23 23.00 -8.14
C VAL A 38 15.96 23.74 -6.82
N LEU A 39 15.54 25.00 -6.86
CA LEU A 39 15.26 25.79 -5.66
C LEU A 39 14.13 25.19 -4.81
N GLN A 40 13.06 24.72 -5.44
CA GLN A 40 11.96 24.04 -4.75
C GLN A 40 12.39 22.71 -4.12
N SER A 41 13.38 22.02 -4.70
CA SER A 41 13.91 20.78 -4.14
C SER A 41 14.84 21.00 -2.93
N MET A 42 15.40 22.21 -2.77
CA MET A 42 16.44 22.47 -1.75
C MET A 42 16.01 22.15 -0.33
N PRO A 43 14.82 22.55 0.18
CA PRO A 43 14.39 22.21 1.54
C PRO A 43 14.39 20.70 1.81
N GLY A 44 13.93 19.89 0.86
CA GLY A 44 13.89 18.43 0.99
C GLY A 44 15.28 17.78 1.06
N LYS A 45 16.33 18.46 0.55
CA LYS A 45 17.71 17.97 0.65
C LYS A 45 18.34 18.15 2.03
N PHE A 46 17.76 19.01 2.88
CA PHE A 46 18.18 19.22 4.28
C PHE A 46 17.23 18.57 5.28
N ASP A 47 16.23 17.83 4.79
CA ASP A 47 15.41 16.97 5.64
C ASP A 47 16.29 15.85 6.20
N LEU A 48 16.25 15.64 7.52
CA LEU A 48 17.08 14.67 8.21
C LEU A 48 16.94 13.25 7.64
N ASP A 49 15.74 12.91 7.18
CA ASP A 49 15.44 11.56 6.65
C ASP A 49 15.97 11.34 5.23
N ASN A 50 16.24 12.42 4.49
CA ASN A 50 16.61 12.39 3.07
C ASN A 50 18.00 12.98 2.78
N ALA A 51 18.57 13.76 3.71
CA ALA A 51 19.87 14.40 3.56
C ALA A 51 21.00 13.37 3.51
N VAL A 52 21.98 13.63 2.65
CA VAL A 52 23.16 12.79 2.41
C VAL A 52 24.42 13.65 2.31
N GLY A 53 25.58 13.09 2.64
CA GLY A 53 26.87 13.77 2.52
C GLY A 53 26.91 15.16 3.16
N VAL A 54 27.28 16.17 2.36
CA VAL A 54 27.50 17.55 2.83
C VAL A 54 26.24 18.18 3.39
N GLN A 55 25.05 17.90 2.81
CA GLN A 55 23.81 18.44 3.34
C GLN A 55 23.51 17.89 4.74
N LEU A 56 23.80 16.61 4.98
CA LEU A 56 23.67 15.99 6.30
C LEU A 56 24.73 16.53 7.28
N ASP A 57 25.94 16.85 6.79
CA ASP A 57 26.98 17.52 7.59
C ASP A 57 26.55 18.90 8.06
N ASP A 58 25.93 19.69 7.18
CA ASP A 58 25.36 20.98 7.54
C ASP A 58 24.27 20.81 8.61
N VAL A 59 23.34 19.86 8.43
CA VAL A 59 22.31 19.57 9.45
C VAL A 59 22.94 19.19 10.79
N GLY A 60 23.96 18.34 10.80
CA GLY A 60 24.64 17.96 12.03
C GLY A 60 25.39 19.12 12.70
N LEU A 61 25.98 20.04 11.91
CA LEU A 61 26.58 21.27 12.42
C LEU A 61 25.54 22.13 13.15
N TRP A 62 24.34 22.30 12.59
CA TRP A 62 23.24 23.03 13.23
C TRP A 62 22.78 22.38 14.54
N VAL A 63 22.79 21.05 14.61
CA VAL A 63 22.39 20.29 15.80
C VAL A 63 23.50 20.23 16.86
N GLY A 64 24.76 20.47 16.46
CA GLY A 64 25.93 20.49 17.33
C GLY A 64 26.65 19.14 17.46
N VAL A 65 26.63 18.33 16.40
CA VAL A 65 27.34 17.04 16.32
C VAL A 65 28.24 17.02 15.09
N SER A 66 29.42 16.42 15.19
CA SER A 66 30.29 16.15 14.05
C SER A 66 30.27 14.68 13.65
N ARG A 67 30.32 14.41 12.35
CA ARG A 67 30.54 13.09 11.76
C ARG A 67 31.91 12.50 12.09
N LYS A 68 32.87 13.36 12.45
CA LYS A 68 34.24 12.97 12.79
C LYS A 68 34.31 12.72 14.29
N ILE A 69 34.41 11.46 14.66
CA ILE A 69 34.47 11.03 16.06
C ILE A 69 35.87 10.55 16.42
N ARG A 70 36.21 10.62 17.71
CA ARG A 70 37.43 10.04 18.24
C ARG A 70 37.10 8.68 18.83
N THR A 71 37.62 7.62 18.25
CA THR A 71 37.43 6.25 18.75
C THR A 71 38.72 5.78 19.43
N PRO A 72 38.66 5.02 20.54
CA PRO A 72 39.85 4.44 21.15
C PRO A 72 40.66 3.63 20.14
N LEU A 73 41.99 3.81 20.13
CA LEU A 73 42.88 3.02 19.29
C LEU A 73 43.05 1.62 19.90
N THR A 74 42.20 0.67 19.51
CA THR A 74 42.33 -0.73 19.91
C THR A 74 43.23 -1.47 18.94
N GLY A 75 44.16 -2.28 19.43
CA GLY A 75 44.94 -3.17 18.58
C GLY A 75 46.07 -2.50 17.77
N ILE A 76 46.61 -1.38 18.25
CA ILE A 76 47.72 -0.66 17.60
C ILE A 76 49.01 -0.72 18.43
N TYR A 77 48.87 -0.66 19.75
CA TYR A 77 49.99 -0.74 20.67
C TYR A 77 50.19 -2.16 21.18
N PHE A 78 51.40 -2.43 21.66
CA PHE A 78 51.77 -3.70 22.27
C PHE A 78 50.70 -4.18 23.26
N SER A 79 50.23 -5.41 23.08
CA SER A 79 49.29 -6.06 23.97
C SER A 79 49.67 -7.52 24.15
N PHE A 80 49.53 -8.02 25.37
CA PHE A 80 49.56 -9.44 25.62
C PHE A 80 48.32 -10.10 24.98
N ASP A 81 48.50 -11.32 24.49
CA ASP A 81 47.42 -12.20 24.01
C ASP A 81 46.59 -11.67 22.82
N ILE A 82 47.11 -10.70 22.05
CA ILE A 82 46.54 -10.27 20.76
C ILE A 82 47.50 -10.61 19.63
N ASP A 83 47.03 -11.41 18.68
CA ASP A 83 47.81 -11.81 17.50
C ASP A 83 48.27 -10.58 16.71
N GLY A 84 49.56 -10.52 16.37
CA GLY A 84 50.17 -9.40 15.66
C GLY A 84 50.62 -8.21 16.52
N LEU A 85 50.37 -8.21 17.84
CA LEU A 85 50.75 -7.10 18.75
C LEU A 85 51.58 -7.54 19.97
N GLY A 86 52.03 -8.79 19.97
CA GLY A 86 52.84 -9.36 21.03
C GLY A 86 54.32 -8.95 20.98
N PHE A 87 55.16 -9.72 21.68
CA PHE A 87 56.61 -9.51 21.66
C PHE A 87 57.16 -9.54 20.23
N ASP A 88 58.07 -8.59 19.96
CA ASP A 88 58.71 -8.39 18.65
C ASP A 88 57.76 -8.08 17.48
N GLN A 89 56.48 -7.80 17.77
CA GLN A 89 55.44 -7.48 16.78
C GLN A 89 54.74 -6.14 17.07
N GLY A 90 54.39 -5.86 18.34
CA GLY A 90 53.68 -4.65 18.76
C GLY A 90 54.61 -3.45 19.02
N THR A 91 54.08 -2.23 18.79
CA THR A 91 54.77 -0.98 19.14
C THR A 91 54.41 -0.55 20.55
N TRP A 92 55.42 -0.30 21.40
CA TRP A 92 55.18 0.21 22.76
C TRP A 92 54.57 1.61 22.72
N LYS A 93 53.50 1.81 23.48
CA LYS A 93 52.84 3.12 23.59
C LYS A 93 53.70 4.09 24.39
N GLY A 94 54.11 5.18 23.75
CA GLY A 94 54.87 6.26 24.36
C GLY A 94 53.99 7.27 25.12
N PRO A 95 54.59 8.15 25.94
CA PRO A 95 53.86 9.15 26.73
C PRO A 95 53.09 10.22 25.93
N PHE A 96 53.39 10.36 24.63
CA PHE A 96 52.76 11.35 23.74
C PHE A 96 52.00 10.70 22.57
N ASP A 97 51.88 9.38 22.60
CA ASP A 97 51.13 8.65 21.58
C ASP A 97 49.63 8.77 21.85
N PRO A 98 48.81 8.98 20.81
CA PRO A 98 47.39 9.25 20.97
C PRO A 98 46.63 8.03 21.49
N ASP A 99 45.73 8.25 22.45
CA ASP A 99 44.82 7.22 22.96
C ASP A 99 43.66 6.92 21.98
N THR A 100 43.41 7.83 21.04
CA THR A 100 42.23 7.81 20.16
C THR A 100 42.58 8.16 18.72
N GLY A 101 41.94 7.49 17.76
CA GLY A 101 42.01 7.78 16.32
C GLY A 101 40.80 8.58 15.86
N LEU A 102 40.94 9.27 14.72
CA LEU A 102 39.81 9.97 14.09
C LEU A 102 39.15 9.04 13.07
N THR A 103 37.86 8.76 13.25
CA THR A 103 37.05 8.00 12.29
C THR A 103 35.88 8.84 11.78
N VAL A 104 35.48 8.62 10.53
CA VAL A 104 34.36 9.30 9.89
C VAL A 104 33.19 8.34 9.80
N LEU A 105 32.04 8.72 10.34
CA LEU A 105 30.81 7.94 10.25
C LEU A 105 30.22 7.97 8.83
N ASP A 106 29.59 6.88 8.40
CA ASP A 106 28.73 6.87 7.22
C ASP A 106 27.44 7.69 7.47
N ASP A 107 26.70 8.00 6.40
CA ASP A 107 25.50 8.84 6.49
C ASP A 107 24.41 8.23 7.41
N ASP A 108 24.27 6.90 7.44
CA ASP A 108 23.22 6.25 8.21
C ASP A 108 23.55 6.26 9.71
N THR A 109 24.79 5.91 10.06
CA THR A 109 25.27 6.01 11.44
C THR A 109 25.27 7.46 11.92
N TYR A 110 25.69 8.40 11.07
CA TYR A 110 25.72 9.82 11.45
C TYR A 110 24.33 10.41 11.67
N ARG A 111 23.35 10.05 10.83
CA ARG A 111 21.95 10.45 11.01
C ARG A 111 21.40 10.01 12.37
N LEU A 112 21.81 8.82 12.83
CA LEU A 112 21.42 8.31 14.13
C LEU A 112 21.95 9.17 15.28
N VAL A 113 23.23 9.58 15.22
CA VAL A 113 23.82 10.48 16.22
C VAL A 113 23.14 11.86 16.19
N ILE A 114 22.79 12.37 15.01
CA ILE A 114 22.03 13.63 14.89
C ILE A 114 20.64 13.49 15.55
N ARG A 115 19.89 12.42 15.27
CA ARG A 115 18.60 12.15 15.92
C ARG A 115 18.75 12.06 17.44
N ALA A 116 19.79 11.38 17.91
CA ALA A 116 20.08 11.26 19.32
C ALA A 116 20.32 12.62 19.98
N LYS A 117 21.10 13.50 19.33
CA LYS A 117 21.34 14.85 19.83
C LYS A 117 20.08 15.72 19.80
N ILE A 118 19.25 15.62 18.77
CA ILE A 118 17.96 16.32 18.72
C ILE A 118 17.06 15.86 19.88
N GLY A 119 17.00 14.55 20.13
CA GLY A 119 16.26 13.97 21.26
C GLY A 119 16.77 14.51 22.59
N ALA A 120 18.08 14.46 22.82
CA ALA A 120 18.71 14.99 24.01
C ALA A 120 18.43 16.50 24.21
N ASN A 121 18.48 17.30 23.15
CA ASN A 121 18.20 18.73 23.22
C ASN A 121 16.72 19.06 23.52
N ARG A 122 15.80 18.13 23.26
CA ARG A 122 14.36 18.27 23.55
C ARG A 122 13.94 17.59 24.84
N TRP A 123 14.85 16.92 25.52
CA TRP A 123 14.54 16.11 26.66
C TRP A 123 14.16 16.98 27.88
N ASP A 124 13.10 16.60 28.56
CA ASP A 124 12.56 17.29 29.75
C ASP A 124 13.17 16.79 31.08
N GLY A 125 14.08 15.82 31.03
CA GLY A 125 14.76 15.25 32.20
C GLY A 125 14.03 14.09 32.86
N THR A 126 12.85 13.68 32.38
CA THR A 126 12.10 12.54 32.93
C THR A 126 12.61 11.20 32.41
N LEU A 127 12.47 10.14 33.22
CA LEU A 127 12.91 8.79 32.86
C LEU A 127 12.10 8.24 31.68
N GLU A 128 10.78 8.44 31.68
CA GLU A 128 9.89 7.94 30.64
C GLU A 128 10.22 8.54 29.26
N SER A 129 10.47 9.85 29.19
CA SER A 129 10.80 10.50 27.93
C SER A 129 12.21 10.13 27.44
N SER A 130 13.16 9.90 28.34
CA SER A 130 14.52 9.43 27.99
C SER A 130 14.51 8.02 27.43
N ALA A 131 13.73 7.11 28.02
CA ALA A 131 13.55 5.75 27.53
C ALA A 131 12.88 5.75 26.15
N ALA A 132 11.88 6.60 25.92
CA ALA A 132 11.26 6.76 24.60
C ALA A 132 12.26 7.27 23.55
N ILE A 133 13.08 8.27 23.89
CA ILE A 133 14.13 8.79 23.00
C ILE A 133 15.16 7.68 22.70
N LEU A 134 15.66 6.99 23.73
CA LEU A 134 16.61 5.89 23.57
C LEU A 134 16.00 4.77 22.72
N ASN A 135 14.80 4.28 23.01
CA ASN A 135 14.18 3.23 22.19
C ASN A 135 13.95 3.65 20.73
N SER A 136 13.73 4.94 20.45
CA SER A 136 13.63 5.45 19.07
C SER A 136 14.96 5.44 18.30
N ILE A 137 16.09 5.49 19.02
CA ILE A 137 17.46 5.51 18.48
C ILE A 137 18.02 4.07 18.45
N PHE A 138 17.87 3.35 19.55
CA PHE A 138 18.50 2.06 19.80
C PHE A 138 17.67 0.88 19.33
N GLY A 139 16.34 1.00 19.18
CA GLY A 139 15.46 -0.08 18.70
C GLY A 139 15.71 -0.52 17.25
N ASN A 140 16.72 0.05 16.58
CA ASN A 140 17.16 -0.27 15.24
C ASN A 140 18.68 0.04 15.06
N PRO A 141 19.58 -0.79 15.61
CA PRO A 141 20.98 -0.40 15.76
C PRO A 141 21.92 -0.81 14.62
N SER A 142 21.48 -1.65 13.67
CA SER A 142 22.42 -2.27 12.74
C SER A 142 22.29 -1.80 11.29
N GLY A 143 21.20 -1.13 10.91
CA GLY A 143 20.88 -0.97 9.48
C GLY A 143 20.60 -2.30 8.76
N ASP A 144 20.84 -3.42 9.43
CA ASP A 144 20.59 -4.77 8.96
C ASP A 144 19.09 -4.98 8.77
N LEU A 145 18.79 -5.44 7.56
CA LEU A 145 17.46 -5.75 7.10
C LEU A 145 17.13 -7.19 7.48
N VAL A 146 16.12 -7.37 8.33
CA VAL A 146 15.58 -8.69 8.66
C VAL A 146 14.43 -9.00 7.70
N PRO A 147 14.47 -10.16 7.01
CA PRO A 147 13.38 -10.59 6.15
C PRO A 147 12.08 -10.74 6.94
N VAL A 148 10.98 -10.26 6.38
CA VAL A 148 9.63 -10.38 6.93
C VAL A 148 8.71 -10.95 5.87
N HIS A 149 7.70 -11.68 6.34
CA HIS A 149 6.63 -12.22 5.51
C HIS A 149 5.28 -11.70 6.02
N ALA A 150 4.69 -10.77 5.29
CA ALA A 150 3.37 -10.23 5.58
C ALA A 150 2.27 -11.14 5.02
N ASN A 151 1.25 -11.39 5.83
CA ASN A 151 0.06 -12.14 5.43
C ASN A 151 -1.21 -11.37 5.81
N GLY A 152 -1.57 -10.38 4.98
CA GLY A 152 -2.69 -9.48 5.25
C GLY A 152 -2.37 -8.40 6.29
N GLU A 153 -1.10 -8.00 6.37
CA GLU A 153 -0.63 -7.04 7.35
C GLU A 153 -1.18 -5.63 7.05
N ALA A 154 -1.71 -4.96 8.07
CA ALA A 154 -2.26 -3.62 7.91
C ALA A 154 -1.13 -2.59 7.79
N PHE A 155 -1.30 -1.63 6.87
CA PHE A 155 -0.32 -0.55 6.69
C PHE A 155 -0.93 0.85 6.61
N GLY A 156 -2.26 0.96 6.63
CA GLY A 156 -2.90 2.27 6.61
C GLY A 156 -4.40 2.21 6.68
N THR A 157 -5.00 3.37 6.94
CA THR A 157 -6.44 3.61 6.83
C THR A 157 -6.66 4.83 5.95
N GLY A 158 -7.63 4.75 5.05
CA GLY A 158 -8.01 5.84 4.17
C GLY A 158 -8.61 7.02 4.91
N ASP A 159 -8.22 8.22 4.51
CA ASP A 159 -8.71 9.51 4.98
C ASP A 159 -9.38 10.33 3.86
N GLY A 160 -9.48 9.76 2.65
CA GLY A 160 -9.99 10.44 1.46
C GLY A 160 -9.00 11.39 0.76
N ILE A 161 -7.79 11.58 1.30
CA ILE A 161 -6.85 12.62 0.88
C ILE A 161 -5.46 12.03 0.56
N THR A 162 -4.93 11.18 1.43
CA THR A 162 -3.59 10.62 1.34
C THR A 162 -3.50 9.58 0.23
N LYS A 163 -2.41 9.63 -0.55
CA LYS A 163 -2.11 8.68 -1.63
C LYS A 163 -0.84 7.87 -1.40
N ASN A 164 0.05 8.35 -0.55
CA ASN A 164 1.33 7.73 -0.28
C ASN A 164 1.28 7.07 1.09
N PHE A 165 1.44 5.76 1.13
CA PHE A 165 1.39 4.98 2.35
C PHE A 165 2.65 4.11 2.45
N PRO A 166 3.49 4.31 3.46
CA PRO A 166 4.57 3.37 3.77
C PRO A 166 3.97 2.02 4.16
N LEU A 167 4.49 0.93 3.60
CA LEU A 167 4.18 -0.41 4.07
C LEU A 167 4.79 -0.60 5.46
N THR A 168 4.03 -1.25 6.34
CA THR A 168 4.47 -1.57 7.70
C THR A 168 4.32 -3.06 7.99
N TYR A 169 5.14 -3.56 8.90
CA TYR A 169 5.06 -4.91 9.45
C TYR A 169 5.25 -4.84 10.97
N SER A 170 4.24 -5.26 11.74
CA SER A 170 4.21 -5.14 13.20
C SER A 170 4.52 -3.72 13.70
N GLY A 171 4.05 -2.70 12.95
CA GLY A 171 4.30 -1.28 13.25
C GLY A 171 5.64 -0.73 12.74
N ALA A 172 6.56 -1.57 12.27
CA ALA A 172 7.82 -1.15 11.66
C ALA A 172 7.65 -0.81 10.18
N GLN A 173 8.23 0.28 9.69
CA GLN A 173 8.24 0.56 8.25
C GLN A 173 9.10 -0.46 7.49
N VAL A 174 8.56 -1.02 6.41
CA VAL A 174 9.28 -1.86 5.45
C VAL A 174 10.24 -1.00 4.64
N ARG A 175 11.51 -1.42 4.57
CA ARG A 175 12.61 -0.64 3.97
C ARG A 175 13.09 -1.21 2.64
N ARG A 176 12.85 -2.50 2.41
CA ARG A 176 13.02 -3.17 1.13
C ARG A 176 11.80 -4.01 0.86
N VAL A 177 11.27 -3.95 -0.35
CA VAL A 177 10.19 -4.84 -0.79
C VAL A 177 10.74 -5.81 -1.82
N ASP A 178 10.60 -7.10 -1.53
CA ASP A 178 10.99 -8.18 -2.43
C ASP A 178 9.76 -8.64 -3.24
N SER A 179 8.59 -8.71 -2.61
CA SER A 179 7.29 -8.94 -3.26
C SER A 179 6.16 -8.27 -2.45
N ALA A 180 5.15 -7.69 -3.11
CA ALA A 180 4.00 -7.15 -2.40
C ALA A 180 2.74 -7.11 -3.26
N THR A 181 1.66 -7.69 -2.74
CA THR A 181 0.30 -7.55 -3.24
C THR A 181 -0.50 -6.73 -2.24
N LEU A 182 -1.12 -5.65 -2.71
CA LEU A 182 -1.88 -4.73 -1.88
C LEU A 182 -3.38 -5.02 -1.97
N TYR A 183 -4.07 -4.79 -0.87
CA TYR A 183 -5.51 -4.95 -0.74
C TYR A 183 -6.14 -3.72 -0.10
N ARG A 184 -7.34 -3.38 -0.55
CA ARG A 184 -8.18 -2.35 0.04
C ARG A 184 -9.50 -2.96 0.46
N ASN A 185 -9.85 -2.81 1.73
CA ASN A 185 -11.15 -3.18 2.27
C ASN A 185 -12.00 -1.91 2.45
N ASP A 186 -13.06 -1.79 1.66
CA ASP A 186 -14.00 -0.67 1.68
C ASP A 186 -15.44 -1.14 1.40
N TRP A 187 -16.31 -0.25 0.91
CA TRP A 187 -17.69 -0.56 0.54
C TRP A 187 -17.81 -1.64 -0.57
N GLN A 188 -16.73 -1.91 -1.32
CA GLN A 188 -16.64 -2.96 -2.34
C GLN A 188 -16.18 -4.31 -1.77
N GLY A 189 -15.92 -4.39 -0.46
CA GLY A 189 -15.30 -5.55 0.18
C GLY A 189 -13.78 -5.51 0.09
N ASN A 190 -13.13 -6.65 0.34
CA ASN A 190 -11.68 -6.75 0.23
C ASN A 190 -11.27 -6.93 -1.24
N GLN A 191 -10.75 -5.88 -1.86
CA GLN A 191 -10.33 -5.86 -3.25
C GLN A 191 -8.81 -5.90 -3.36
N GLN A 192 -8.29 -6.77 -4.22
CA GLN A 192 -6.89 -6.72 -4.61
C GLN A 192 -6.66 -5.49 -5.51
N LEU A 193 -5.57 -4.78 -5.26
CA LEU A 193 -5.08 -3.68 -6.10
C LEU A 193 -4.02 -4.21 -7.07
N TYR A 194 -3.92 -3.61 -8.25
CA TYR A 194 -2.99 -4.04 -9.29
C TYR A 194 -1.92 -2.99 -9.62
N PRO A 195 -0.63 -3.36 -9.63
CA PRO A 195 0.45 -2.50 -10.11
C PRO A 195 0.55 -2.47 -11.64
N THR A 196 -0.26 -3.27 -12.33
CA THR A 196 -0.40 -3.31 -13.79
C THR A 196 -1.70 -2.64 -14.21
N ALA A 197 -1.71 -2.03 -15.39
CA ALA A 197 -2.90 -1.39 -15.94
C ALA A 197 -4.10 -2.35 -16.07
N ARG A 198 -5.27 -1.87 -15.66
CA ARG A 198 -6.57 -2.55 -15.69
C ARG A 198 -7.57 -1.68 -16.41
N THR A 199 -8.38 -2.25 -17.31
CA THR A 199 -9.33 -1.48 -18.14
C THR A 199 -10.74 -2.02 -17.94
N ASN A 200 -11.68 -1.14 -17.55
CA ASN A 200 -13.10 -1.43 -17.67
C ASN A 200 -13.58 -1.10 -19.10
N ILE A 201 -14.01 -2.13 -19.84
CA ILE A 201 -14.48 -1.99 -21.23
C ILE A 201 -15.98 -1.65 -21.36
N ALA A 202 -16.73 -1.66 -20.26
CA ALA A 202 -18.14 -1.28 -20.27
C ALA A 202 -18.30 0.23 -20.51
N PHE A 203 -19.30 0.63 -21.30
CA PHE A 203 -19.70 2.04 -21.40
C PHE A 203 -20.76 2.37 -20.35
N TYR A 204 -20.74 3.60 -19.84
CA TYR A 204 -21.67 4.14 -18.86
C TYR A 204 -21.88 3.17 -17.69
N SER A 205 -20.78 2.80 -17.04
CA SER A 205 -20.80 1.72 -16.04
C SER A 205 -21.66 2.07 -14.82
N SER A 206 -21.74 3.35 -14.43
CA SER A 206 -22.58 3.85 -13.34
C SER A 206 -23.96 4.36 -13.76
N THR A 207 -24.20 4.56 -15.06
CA THR A 207 -25.44 5.15 -15.57
C THR A 207 -26.09 4.23 -16.59
N LEU A 208 -27.15 3.53 -16.18
CA LEU A 208 -27.94 2.66 -17.04
C LEU A 208 -29.23 3.35 -17.43
N SER A 209 -29.44 3.69 -18.71
CA SER A 209 -30.70 4.30 -19.13
C SER A 209 -31.18 3.72 -20.46
N ASN A 210 -32.37 4.13 -20.90
CA ASN A 210 -32.85 3.78 -22.23
C ASN A 210 -31.96 4.49 -23.29
N GLY A 211 -30.95 3.78 -23.78
CA GLY A 211 -30.02 4.28 -24.80
C GLY A 211 -28.58 4.47 -24.30
N ALA A 212 -28.34 4.59 -22.99
CA ALA A 212 -27.00 4.70 -22.42
C ALA A 212 -26.65 3.46 -21.59
N GLY A 213 -25.46 2.93 -21.83
CA GLY A 213 -24.90 1.82 -21.08
C GLY A 213 -25.43 0.45 -21.47
N ALA A 214 -26.73 0.25 -21.62
CA ALA A 214 -27.31 -1.04 -22.00
C ALA A 214 -28.45 -0.91 -23.01
N THR A 215 -28.72 -2.02 -23.70
CA THR A 215 -29.83 -2.16 -24.65
C THR A 215 -30.90 -3.05 -23.99
N PRO A 216 -32.00 -2.48 -23.47
CA PRO A 216 -33.07 -3.27 -22.86
C PRO A 216 -33.86 -4.04 -23.93
N SER A 217 -34.30 -5.25 -23.58
CA SER A 217 -35.18 -6.09 -24.39
C SER A 217 -36.37 -6.55 -23.54
N ASN A 218 -37.57 -6.33 -24.06
CA ASN A 218 -38.83 -6.61 -23.38
C ASN A 218 -38.97 -5.90 -22.02
N GLY A 219 -38.37 -4.72 -21.85
CA GLY A 219 -38.43 -3.94 -20.62
C GLY A 219 -37.86 -2.55 -20.83
N SER A 220 -37.80 -1.76 -19.77
CA SER A 220 -37.23 -0.40 -19.79
C SER A 220 -36.50 -0.07 -18.50
N PHE A 221 -35.58 0.89 -18.56
CA PHE A 221 -34.94 1.45 -17.37
C PHE A 221 -35.77 2.58 -16.77
N VAL A 222 -35.99 2.51 -15.45
CA VAL A 222 -36.66 3.53 -14.66
C VAL A 222 -35.70 4.03 -13.58
N GLY A 223 -35.36 5.33 -13.63
CA GLY A 223 -34.45 5.95 -12.67
C GLY A 223 -35.16 6.30 -11.35
N ALA A 224 -34.47 6.07 -10.23
CA ALA A 224 -34.91 6.48 -8.90
C ALA A 224 -33.72 6.98 -8.07
N SER A 225 -33.96 7.97 -7.20
CA SER A 225 -32.97 8.42 -6.23
C SER A 225 -32.97 7.46 -5.04
N ILE A 226 -31.90 6.69 -4.88
CA ILE A 226 -31.72 5.70 -3.81
C ILE A 226 -30.28 5.72 -3.28
N GLY A 227 -30.02 5.06 -2.15
CA GLY A 227 -28.67 4.81 -1.68
C GLY A 227 -27.92 3.90 -2.66
N LEU A 228 -26.80 4.37 -3.19
CA LEU A 228 -25.93 3.65 -4.10
C LEU A 228 -25.00 2.68 -3.32
N PRO A 229 -24.35 1.73 -4.00
CA PRO A 229 -23.40 0.81 -3.37
C PRO A 229 -22.22 1.52 -2.69
N ASP A 230 -21.80 2.66 -3.23
CA ASP A 230 -20.69 3.48 -2.74
C ASP A 230 -21.04 4.39 -1.55
N THR A 231 -22.17 4.11 -0.89
CA THR A 231 -22.75 4.87 0.23
C THR A 231 -23.24 6.28 -0.09
N THR A 232 -23.04 6.76 -1.32
CA THR A 232 -23.58 8.04 -1.76
C THR A 232 -25.07 7.90 -2.11
N THR A 233 -25.80 9.01 -2.05
CA THR A 233 -27.14 9.08 -2.64
C THR A 233 -27.02 9.52 -4.09
N GLY A 234 -27.62 8.77 -5.00
CA GLY A 234 -27.60 9.07 -6.43
C GLY A 234 -28.74 8.39 -7.19
N THR A 235 -28.74 8.55 -8.50
CA THR A 235 -29.75 7.90 -9.35
C THR A 235 -29.27 6.50 -9.72
N ALA A 236 -29.98 5.48 -9.25
CA ALA A 236 -29.87 4.13 -9.79
C ALA A 236 -31.05 3.86 -10.72
N TYR A 237 -30.89 2.89 -11.60
CA TYR A 237 -31.91 2.56 -12.58
C TYR A 237 -32.36 1.12 -12.42
N ALA A 238 -33.66 0.93 -12.24
CA ALA A 238 -34.29 -0.38 -12.23
C ALA A 238 -34.57 -0.79 -13.67
N PHE A 239 -34.14 -1.98 -14.06
CA PHE A 239 -34.68 -2.63 -15.26
C PHE A 239 -36.04 -3.24 -14.91
N VAL A 240 -37.09 -2.73 -15.55
CA VAL A 240 -38.49 -3.09 -15.32
C VAL A 240 -39.00 -3.92 -16.51
N PRO A 241 -39.28 -5.22 -16.31
CA PRO A 241 -39.97 -6.07 -17.28
C PRO A 241 -41.30 -5.48 -17.78
N ASN A 242 -41.57 -5.59 -19.08
CA ASN A 242 -42.88 -5.24 -19.64
C ASN A 242 -43.93 -6.35 -19.37
N THR A 243 -45.19 -6.10 -19.73
CA THR A 243 -46.31 -6.99 -19.43
C THR A 243 -46.44 -8.20 -20.37
N THR A 244 -45.58 -8.32 -21.38
CA THR A 244 -45.64 -9.41 -22.37
C THR A 244 -44.95 -10.65 -21.83
N SER A 245 -45.58 -11.81 -21.93
CA SER A 245 -45.02 -13.09 -21.46
C SER A 245 -43.80 -13.52 -22.29
N THR A 246 -42.61 -13.06 -21.90
CA THR A 246 -41.36 -13.26 -22.64
C THR A 246 -40.17 -13.39 -21.69
N THR A 247 -38.98 -13.52 -22.24
CA THR A 247 -37.74 -13.35 -21.48
C THR A 247 -37.36 -11.86 -21.40
N HIS A 248 -37.10 -11.37 -20.20
CA HIS A 248 -36.77 -9.97 -19.93
C HIS A 248 -35.29 -9.81 -19.60
N TYR A 249 -34.58 -8.96 -20.34
CA TYR A 249 -33.13 -8.80 -20.19
C TYR A 249 -32.63 -7.46 -20.73
N PHE A 250 -31.39 -7.14 -20.40
CA PHE A 250 -30.64 -6.09 -21.08
C PHE A 250 -29.24 -6.56 -21.43
N ASP A 251 -28.78 -6.16 -22.61
CA ASP A 251 -27.42 -6.44 -23.10
C ASP A 251 -26.52 -5.24 -22.86
N SER A 252 -25.30 -5.48 -22.39
CA SER A 252 -24.35 -4.41 -22.09
C SER A 252 -23.69 -3.84 -23.35
N LYS A 253 -23.61 -2.51 -23.43
CA LYS A 253 -22.77 -1.76 -24.38
C LYS A 253 -21.34 -1.62 -23.88
N GLY A 254 -20.37 -1.65 -24.79
CA GLY A 254 -18.98 -1.30 -24.50
C GLY A 254 -18.05 -1.48 -25.70
N ALA A 255 -16.78 -1.10 -25.55
CA ALA A 255 -15.81 -1.14 -26.65
C ALA A 255 -15.07 -2.47 -26.65
N VAL A 256 -15.27 -3.27 -27.69
CA VAL A 256 -14.24 -4.22 -28.15
C VAL A 256 -14.14 -4.25 -29.68
N THR A 257 -15.23 -4.02 -30.42
CA THR A 257 -15.16 -4.02 -31.90
C THR A 257 -16.11 -3.01 -32.53
N GLY A 258 -15.86 -1.71 -32.35
CA GLY A 258 -16.45 -0.63 -33.16
C GLY A 258 -17.98 -0.49 -33.25
N SER A 259 -18.76 -1.34 -32.58
CA SER A 259 -20.22 -1.28 -32.52
C SER A 259 -20.66 -0.73 -31.17
N ASP A 260 -21.50 0.30 -31.20
CA ASP A 260 -22.04 0.99 -30.02
C ASP A 260 -23.19 0.18 -29.33
N THR A 261 -23.38 -1.07 -29.75
CA THR A 261 -24.52 -1.90 -29.36
C THR A 261 -24.17 -2.97 -28.34
N HIS A 262 -22.96 -3.56 -28.38
CA HIS A 262 -22.58 -4.68 -27.50
C HIS A 262 -21.08 -4.75 -27.18
N VAL A 263 -20.73 -5.27 -26.01
CA VAL A 263 -19.34 -5.68 -25.67
C VAL A 263 -19.05 -7.01 -26.36
N SER A 264 -18.24 -7.06 -27.42
CA SER A 264 -17.74 -8.33 -27.99
C SER A 264 -16.59 -8.87 -27.13
N VAL A 265 -16.55 -10.16 -26.80
CA VAL A 265 -15.48 -10.72 -25.95
C VAL A 265 -14.47 -11.48 -26.81
N PRO A 266 -13.15 -11.19 -26.73
CA PRO A 266 -12.13 -11.94 -27.45
C PRO A 266 -12.12 -13.42 -27.04
N ILE A 267 -12.10 -14.31 -28.03
CA ILE A 267 -12.06 -15.77 -27.83
C ILE A 267 -10.78 -16.16 -27.08
N GLY A 268 -10.88 -17.12 -26.16
CA GLY A 268 -9.71 -17.68 -25.46
C GLY A 268 -9.06 -16.74 -24.43
N THR A 269 -9.60 -15.54 -24.25
CA THR A 269 -9.11 -14.57 -23.25
C THR A 269 -10.00 -14.63 -22.01
N PRO A 270 -9.43 -14.74 -20.79
CA PRO A 270 -10.21 -14.61 -19.57
C PRO A 270 -10.94 -13.26 -19.53
N LEU A 271 -12.24 -13.32 -19.27
CA LEU A 271 -13.09 -12.16 -19.03
C LEU A 271 -13.63 -12.25 -17.61
N SER A 272 -13.29 -11.26 -16.80
CA SER A 272 -13.90 -11.04 -15.51
C SER A 272 -15.04 -10.04 -15.65
N MET A 273 -16.22 -10.40 -15.13
CA MET A 273 -17.40 -9.56 -15.17
C MET A 273 -17.94 -9.33 -13.77
N SER A 274 -18.35 -8.09 -13.48
CA SER A 274 -19.07 -7.77 -12.27
C SER A 274 -20.15 -6.71 -12.48
N ILE A 275 -21.19 -6.76 -11.65
CA ILE A 275 -22.27 -5.77 -11.62
C ILE A 275 -22.88 -5.72 -10.21
N TRP A 276 -23.32 -4.54 -9.80
CA TRP A 276 -24.12 -4.36 -8.59
C TRP A 276 -25.59 -4.50 -8.90
N LEU A 277 -26.29 -5.33 -8.13
CA LEU A 277 -27.72 -5.60 -8.28
C LEU A 277 -28.46 -5.44 -6.96
N LYS A 278 -29.69 -4.93 -7.01
CA LYS A 278 -30.57 -4.79 -5.84
C LYS A 278 -32.02 -5.07 -6.23
N ALA A 279 -32.72 -5.83 -5.40
CA ALA A 279 -34.12 -6.18 -5.63
C ALA A 279 -35.01 -4.92 -5.66
N SER A 280 -35.97 -4.89 -6.59
CA SER A 280 -37.02 -3.86 -6.68
C SER A 280 -38.36 -4.50 -7.02
N GLY A 281 -38.76 -5.52 -6.27
CA GLY A 281 -39.96 -6.33 -6.52
C GLY A 281 -39.64 -7.70 -7.12
N TYR A 282 -38.60 -7.82 -7.97
CA TYR A 282 -38.02 -9.12 -8.33
C TYR A 282 -36.72 -9.35 -7.58
N SER A 283 -36.55 -10.58 -7.06
CA SER A 283 -35.38 -10.97 -6.27
C SER A 283 -34.38 -11.81 -7.04
N ILE A 284 -34.76 -12.43 -8.16
CA ILE A 284 -33.87 -13.33 -8.91
C ILE A 284 -33.34 -12.61 -10.15
N ALA A 285 -32.01 -12.52 -10.24
CA ALA A 285 -31.32 -11.94 -11.39
C ALA A 285 -30.15 -12.82 -11.81
N GLU A 286 -29.75 -12.75 -13.07
CA GLU A 286 -28.60 -13.49 -13.60
C GLU A 286 -27.70 -12.56 -14.40
N LEU A 287 -26.39 -12.57 -14.12
CA LEU A 287 -25.38 -12.05 -15.04
C LEU A 287 -24.85 -13.22 -15.85
N ARG A 288 -24.88 -13.13 -17.18
CA ARG A 288 -24.38 -14.18 -18.06
C ARG A 288 -23.61 -13.64 -19.25
N LEU A 289 -22.73 -14.48 -19.79
CA LEU A 289 -22.19 -14.32 -21.13
C LEU A 289 -23.04 -15.15 -22.09
N TYR A 290 -23.50 -14.54 -23.18
CA TYR A 290 -24.45 -15.14 -24.13
C TYR A 290 -24.00 -14.88 -25.57
N ASN A 291 -24.17 -15.84 -26.47
CA ASN A 291 -23.89 -15.65 -27.90
C ASN A 291 -25.14 -15.81 -28.79
N ASN A 292 -25.00 -15.42 -30.06
CA ASN A 292 -26.09 -15.51 -31.04
C ASN A 292 -26.55 -16.95 -31.35
N ALA A 293 -25.75 -17.97 -31.01
CA ALA A 293 -26.11 -19.38 -31.11
C ALA A 293 -26.93 -19.88 -29.89
N ARG A 294 -27.32 -18.98 -28.97
CA ARG A 294 -28.06 -19.27 -27.73
C ARG A 294 -27.26 -20.06 -26.69
N VAL A 295 -25.94 -20.15 -26.85
CA VAL A 295 -25.03 -20.71 -25.85
C VAL A 295 -24.82 -19.67 -24.75
N TYR A 296 -24.84 -20.10 -23.50
CA TYR A 296 -24.56 -19.20 -22.39
C TYR A 296 -23.93 -19.88 -21.17
N LEU A 297 -23.25 -19.04 -20.41
CA LEU A 297 -22.74 -19.32 -19.07
C LEU A 297 -23.05 -18.10 -18.21
N GLY A 298 -23.60 -18.31 -17.02
CA GLY A 298 -23.90 -17.23 -16.10
C GLY A 298 -23.85 -17.66 -14.66
N VAL A 299 -24.13 -16.68 -13.81
CA VAL A 299 -24.37 -16.88 -12.40
C VAL A 299 -25.66 -16.15 -12.06
N MET A 300 -26.60 -16.91 -11.52
CA MET A 300 -27.86 -16.42 -10.99
C MET A 300 -27.70 -16.14 -9.51
N VAL A 301 -28.33 -15.07 -9.03
CA VAL A 301 -28.30 -14.63 -7.63
C VAL A 301 -29.71 -14.37 -7.13
N ASP A 302 -29.96 -14.74 -5.88
CA ASP A 302 -31.10 -14.27 -5.11
C ASP A 302 -30.69 -13.02 -4.32
N LEU A 303 -31.24 -11.88 -4.72
CA LEU A 303 -30.97 -10.55 -4.16
C LEU A 303 -31.62 -10.32 -2.79
N THR A 304 -32.25 -11.33 -2.19
CA THR A 304 -32.71 -11.31 -0.80
C THR A 304 -31.77 -12.06 0.14
N SER A 305 -31.24 -13.19 -0.31
CA SER A 305 -30.37 -14.06 0.51
C SER A 305 -28.88 -13.93 0.18
N GLY A 306 -28.52 -13.42 -1.01
CA GLY A 306 -27.17 -13.47 -1.55
C GLY A 306 -26.75 -14.86 -2.05
N SER A 307 -27.63 -15.86 -2.00
CA SER A 307 -27.36 -17.19 -2.52
C SER A 307 -27.20 -17.14 -4.05
N TYR A 308 -26.39 -18.02 -4.61
CA TYR A 308 -26.15 -18.05 -6.04
C TYR A 308 -26.12 -19.46 -6.62
N ARG A 309 -26.29 -19.53 -7.94
CA ARG A 309 -26.24 -20.75 -8.74
C ARG A 309 -25.57 -20.46 -10.08
N ALA A 310 -24.54 -21.22 -10.44
CA ALA A 310 -23.98 -21.17 -11.78
C ALA A 310 -24.96 -21.80 -12.79
N THR A 311 -25.06 -21.21 -13.97
CA THR A 311 -25.99 -21.59 -15.03
C THR A 311 -25.23 -21.80 -16.32
N THR A 312 -25.56 -22.86 -17.06
CA THR A 312 -25.07 -23.10 -18.42
C THR A 312 -26.21 -23.63 -19.25
N GLY A 313 -26.21 -23.35 -20.56
CA GLY A 313 -27.24 -23.88 -21.45
C GLY A 313 -26.97 -23.62 -22.92
N GLY A 314 -27.86 -24.16 -23.76
CA GLY A 314 -27.81 -23.97 -25.21
C GLY A 314 -26.68 -24.71 -25.93
N GLY A 315 -26.31 -25.92 -25.50
CA GLY A 315 -25.21 -26.68 -26.11
C GLY A 315 -23.82 -26.24 -25.65
N SER A 316 -23.71 -25.74 -24.40
CA SER A 316 -22.46 -25.34 -23.75
C SER A 316 -21.31 -26.31 -23.99
N GLN A 317 -20.17 -25.79 -24.41
CA GLN A 317 -18.99 -26.57 -24.76
C GLN A 317 -18.26 -27.13 -23.53
N THR A 318 -17.56 -28.25 -23.69
CA THR A 318 -16.74 -28.87 -22.64
C THR A 318 -15.70 -27.87 -22.13
N GLY A 319 -15.68 -27.64 -20.82
CA GLY A 319 -14.74 -26.70 -20.18
C GLY A 319 -15.23 -25.24 -20.12
N PHE A 320 -16.39 -24.91 -20.68
CA PHE A 320 -16.99 -23.58 -20.52
C PHE A 320 -17.71 -23.48 -19.16
N ALA A 321 -16.99 -22.96 -18.16
CA ALA A 321 -17.45 -22.85 -16.78
C ALA A 321 -17.10 -21.49 -16.16
N ALA A 322 -17.91 -21.08 -15.19
CA ALA A 322 -17.65 -19.88 -14.40
C ALA A 322 -16.65 -20.22 -13.29
N SER A 323 -15.62 -19.40 -13.14
CA SER A 323 -14.62 -19.46 -12.08
C SER A 323 -14.63 -18.13 -11.28
N ASN A 324 -13.96 -18.09 -10.13
CA ASN A 324 -13.86 -16.89 -9.29
C ASN A 324 -15.23 -16.24 -9.00
N ILE A 325 -16.26 -17.07 -8.79
CA ILE A 325 -17.61 -16.60 -8.51
C ILE A 325 -17.64 -15.95 -7.13
N SER A 326 -18.16 -14.73 -7.04
CA SER A 326 -18.36 -14.01 -5.80
C SER A 326 -19.69 -13.26 -5.83
N VAL A 327 -20.41 -13.34 -4.71
CA VAL A 327 -21.60 -12.53 -4.45
C VAL A 327 -21.36 -11.79 -3.14
N TYR A 328 -20.87 -10.57 -3.24
CA TYR A 328 -20.55 -9.74 -2.10
C TYR A 328 -21.78 -8.91 -1.68
N ALA A 329 -22.20 -9.05 -0.43
CA ALA A 329 -23.21 -8.20 0.16
C ALA A 329 -22.61 -6.83 0.49
N GLY A 330 -22.96 -5.81 -0.31
CA GLY A 330 -22.55 -4.44 -0.07
C GLY A 330 -23.54 -3.67 0.80
N THR A 331 -23.38 -2.35 0.77
CA THR A 331 -24.23 -1.44 1.53
C THR A 331 -25.59 -1.26 0.86
N ASN A 332 -26.57 -0.71 1.61
CA ASN A 332 -27.89 -0.34 1.08
C ASN A 332 -28.64 -1.51 0.39
N GLY A 333 -28.36 -2.77 0.75
CA GLY A 333 -29.01 -3.95 0.18
C GLY A 333 -28.63 -4.25 -1.27
N TRP A 334 -27.45 -3.79 -1.70
CA TRP A 334 -26.88 -4.15 -3.00
C TRP A 334 -25.98 -5.37 -2.87
N TYR A 335 -26.00 -6.22 -3.90
CA TYR A 335 -25.07 -7.33 -4.05
C TYR A 335 -24.18 -7.09 -5.26
N ARG A 336 -22.86 -7.21 -5.09
CA ARG A 336 -21.93 -7.26 -6.22
C ARG A 336 -21.78 -8.71 -6.65
N LEU A 337 -22.34 -9.03 -7.80
CA LEU A 337 -22.14 -10.32 -8.46
C LEU A 337 -20.92 -10.22 -9.37
N SER A 338 -19.97 -11.14 -9.24
CA SER A 338 -18.83 -11.27 -10.15
C SER A 338 -18.49 -12.72 -10.47
N PHE A 339 -17.98 -12.95 -11.67
CA PHE A 339 -17.33 -14.22 -12.03
C PHE A 339 -16.38 -14.01 -13.21
N THR A 340 -15.49 -14.98 -13.41
CA THR A 340 -14.59 -15.05 -14.54
C THR A 340 -15.00 -16.21 -15.44
N CYS A 341 -14.86 -16.03 -16.75
CA CYS A 341 -15.04 -17.10 -17.73
C CYS A 341 -14.10 -16.90 -18.91
N VAL A 342 -13.94 -17.93 -19.73
CA VAL A 342 -13.21 -17.85 -21.00
C VAL A 342 -14.22 -18.15 -22.10
N ALA A 343 -14.43 -17.20 -23.02
CA ALA A 343 -15.32 -17.42 -24.15
C ALA A 343 -14.74 -18.54 -25.04
N PRO A 344 -15.50 -19.63 -25.30
CA PRO A 344 -15.01 -20.75 -26.08
C PRO A 344 -14.86 -20.36 -27.56
N ASN A 345 -14.11 -21.19 -28.29
CA ASN A 345 -13.81 -20.99 -29.70
C ASN A 345 -15.00 -21.33 -30.61
N ASP A 346 -16.00 -20.45 -30.63
CA ASP A 346 -17.06 -20.47 -31.64
C ASP A 346 -16.71 -19.53 -32.80
N THR A 347 -16.46 -20.08 -33.98
CA THR A 347 -16.25 -19.29 -35.20
C THR A 347 -17.54 -18.51 -35.55
N GLY A 348 -17.44 -17.18 -35.60
CA GLY A 348 -18.48 -16.31 -36.16
C GLY A 348 -19.60 -15.86 -35.20
N THR A 349 -19.45 -16.00 -33.89
CA THR A 349 -20.45 -15.54 -32.92
C THR A 349 -19.93 -14.47 -31.97
N ASP A 350 -20.65 -13.35 -31.87
CA ASP A 350 -20.41 -12.34 -30.84
C ASP A 350 -20.91 -12.83 -29.48
N TRP A 351 -20.04 -12.76 -28.47
CA TRP A 351 -20.36 -13.00 -27.07
C TRP A 351 -20.65 -11.68 -26.37
N VAL A 352 -21.78 -11.61 -25.67
CA VAL A 352 -22.30 -10.38 -25.05
C VAL A 352 -22.63 -10.63 -23.58
N PRO A 353 -22.15 -9.77 -22.66
CA PRO A 353 -22.62 -9.73 -21.28
C PRO A 353 -24.09 -9.28 -21.22
N ARG A 354 -24.93 -10.13 -20.63
CA ARG A 354 -26.37 -9.93 -20.47
C ARG A 354 -26.77 -10.04 -19.01
N VAL A 355 -27.74 -9.23 -18.61
CA VAL A 355 -28.42 -9.38 -17.33
C VAL A 355 -29.88 -9.73 -17.56
N LEU A 356 -30.38 -10.75 -16.86
CA LEU A 356 -31.77 -11.21 -16.92
C LEU A 356 -32.44 -11.08 -15.57
N VAL A 357 -33.76 -10.88 -15.62
CA VAL A 357 -34.62 -10.94 -14.45
C VAL A 357 -35.47 -12.20 -14.54
N TYR A 358 -35.68 -12.86 -13.42
CA TYR A 358 -36.48 -14.08 -13.30
C TYR A 358 -37.57 -13.90 -12.24
N THR A 359 -38.60 -14.73 -12.35
CA THR A 359 -39.55 -14.99 -11.25
C THR A 359 -39.31 -16.38 -10.66
N GLY A 360 -40.00 -16.73 -9.57
CA GLY A 360 -39.81 -18.00 -8.89
C GLY A 360 -38.64 -17.97 -7.90
N THR A 361 -37.86 -19.05 -7.85
CA THR A 361 -36.75 -19.23 -6.88
C THR A 361 -35.47 -19.65 -7.60
N LEU A 362 -34.31 -19.57 -6.92
CA LEU A 362 -33.05 -20.10 -7.47
C LEU A 362 -33.10 -21.59 -7.87
N ALA A 363 -33.88 -22.38 -7.13
CA ALA A 363 -34.04 -23.81 -7.40
C ALA A 363 -34.95 -24.07 -8.61
N SER A 364 -35.98 -23.24 -8.78
CA SER A 364 -36.95 -23.34 -9.88
C SER A 364 -37.21 -21.94 -10.47
N PRO A 365 -36.26 -21.41 -11.26
CA PRO A 365 -36.38 -20.09 -11.83
C PRO A 365 -37.30 -20.12 -13.06
N THR A 366 -38.16 -19.12 -13.17
CA THR A 366 -39.06 -18.94 -14.30
C THR A 366 -38.55 -17.80 -15.18
N GLN A 367 -38.04 -18.17 -16.36
CA GLN A 367 -37.41 -17.22 -17.30
C GLN A 367 -38.43 -16.45 -18.15
N THR A 368 -39.53 -17.10 -18.51
CA THR A 368 -40.60 -16.51 -19.32
C THR A 368 -41.78 -16.21 -18.41
N PHE A 369 -42.10 -14.93 -18.27
CA PHE A 369 -43.21 -14.46 -17.44
C PHE A 369 -43.75 -13.15 -18.00
N SER A 370 -44.95 -12.75 -17.58
CA SER A 370 -45.46 -11.39 -17.80
C SER A 370 -45.06 -10.52 -16.62
N GLY A 371 -44.30 -9.45 -16.87
CA GLY A 371 -44.02 -8.45 -15.85
C GLY A 371 -45.28 -7.68 -15.43
N ASP A 372 -45.18 -6.97 -14.31
CA ASP A 372 -46.20 -6.05 -13.79
C ASP A 372 -46.00 -4.61 -14.29
N GLY A 373 -44.94 -4.35 -15.06
CA GLY A 373 -44.58 -3.02 -15.55
C GLY A 373 -44.10 -2.05 -14.47
N THR A 374 -43.87 -2.50 -13.24
CA THR A 374 -43.48 -1.65 -12.10
C THR A 374 -42.32 -2.23 -11.31
N SER A 375 -42.36 -3.53 -11.00
CA SER A 375 -41.28 -4.24 -10.33
C SER A 375 -40.10 -4.43 -11.27
N GLY A 376 -38.90 -4.50 -10.72
CA GLY A 376 -37.66 -4.61 -11.47
C GLY A 376 -36.49 -5.07 -10.62
N VAL A 377 -35.30 -4.89 -11.18
CA VAL A 377 -34.02 -5.06 -10.49
C VAL A 377 -33.17 -3.83 -10.76
N TYR A 378 -32.72 -3.17 -9.68
CA TYR A 378 -31.75 -2.09 -9.79
C TYR A 378 -30.40 -2.64 -10.20
N ALA A 379 -29.76 -1.97 -11.16
CA ALA A 379 -28.43 -2.32 -11.65
C ALA A 379 -27.51 -1.09 -11.62
N TRP A 380 -26.25 -1.29 -11.26
CA TRP A 380 -25.24 -0.24 -11.20
C TRP A 380 -23.82 -0.82 -11.33
N GLY A 381 -22.86 0.02 -11.66
CA GLY A 381 -21.43 -0.27 -11.57
C GLY A 381 -20.96 -1.49 -12.37
N ARG A 382 -21.32 -1.54 -13.66
CA ARG A 382 -20.89 -2.62 -14.55
C ARG A 382 -19.39 -2.54 -14.81
N HIS A 383 -18.71 -3.65 -14.62
CA HIS A 383 -17.26 -3.70 -14.79
C HIS A 383 -16.85 -4.99 -15.47
N TYR A 384 -16.30 -4.84 -16.68
CA TYR A 384 -15.83 -5.94 -17.50
C TYR A 384 -14.35 -5.74 -17.80
N GLU A 385 -13.54 -6.75 -17.55
CA GLU A 385 -12.08 -6.70 -17.71
C GLU A 385 -11.60 -7.96 -18.42
N LEU A 386 -10.70 -7.79 -19.39
CA LEU A 386 -9.99 -8.89 -20.03
C LEU A 386 -8.88 -9.39 -19.10
N ALA A 387 -9.28 -10.12 -18.07
CA ALA A 387 -8.46 -10.55 -16.97
C ALA A 387 -9.00 -11.81 -16.27
N SER A 388 -8.11 -12.48 -15.53
CA SER A 388 -8.39 -13.71 -14.78
C SER A 388 -9.13 -13.49 -13.45
N ALA A 389 -9.30 -12.25 -13.00
CA ALA A 389 -10.02 -11.91 -11.76
C ALA A 389 -10.61 -10.49 -11.86
N ALA A 390 -11.66 -10.19 -11.10
CA ALA A 390 -12.28 -8.87 -11.05
C ALA A 390 -11.47 -7.93 -10.13
N GLY A 391 -11.17 -6.72 -10.60
CA GLY A 391 -10.56 -5.67 -9.80
C GLY A 391 -11.57 -4.78 -9.09
N SER A 392 -11.05 -3.72 -8.45
CA SER A 392 -11.85 -2.62 -7.90
C SER A 392 -12.63 -1.91 -9.01
N TYR A 393 -13.86 -1.47 -8.74
CA TYR A 393 -14.72 -0.79 -9.69
C TYR A 393 -14.02 0.43 -10.33
N ILE A 394 -13.92 0.42 -11.66
CA ILE A 394 -13.42 1.54 -12.47
C ILE A 394 -14.60 2.20 -13.19
N PRO A 395 -15.00 3.43 -12.84
CA PRO A 395 -16.10 4.13 -13.50
C PRO A 395 -15.74 4.53 -14.93
N THR A 396 -16.73 4.48 -15.82
CA THR A 396 -16.62 4.77 -17.24
C THR A 396 -17.84 5.56 -17.72
N THR A 397 -17.63 6.43 -18.70
CA THR A 397 -18.68 7.22 -19.36
C THR A 397 -18.88 6.73 -20.79
N THR A 398 -18.45 7.47 -21.80
CA THR A 398 -18.63 7.11 -23.22
C THR A 398 -17.51 6.23 -23.76
N SER A 399 -16.51 5.90 -22.94
CA SER A 399 -15.30 5.20 -23.38
C SER A 399 -14.69 4.37 -22.26
N PRO A 400 -13.88 3.35 -22.58
CA PRO A 400 -13.18 2.55 -21.58
C PRO A 400 -12.21 3.42 -20.79
N VAL A 401 -12.01 3.07 -19.52
CA VAL A 401 -11.05 3.74 -18.64
C VAL A 401 -10.04 2.72 -18.15
N THR A 402 -8.76 3.11 -18.21
CA THR A 402 -7.63 2.30 -17.75
C THR A 402 -7.04 2.92 -16.50
N VAL A 403 -6.86 2.11 -15.44
CA VAL A 403 -6.28 2.52 -14.16
C VAL A 403 -5.18 1.54 -13.78
N THR A 404 -4.06 2.06 -13.27
CA THR A 404 -3.08 1.30 -12.50
C THR A 404 -3.28 1.69 -11.05
N ASP A 405 -3.62 0.75 -10.17
CA ASP A 405 -4.08 1.10 -8.81
C ASP A 405 -2.96 1.67 -7.94
N TYR A 406 -1.74 1.16 -8.09
CA TYR A 406 -0.59 1.64 -7.34
C TYR A 406 0.74 1.48 -8.08
N ALA A 407 1.71 2.31 -7.69
CA ALA A 407 3.12 2.05 -7.89
C ALA A 407 3.77 1.82 -6.52
N LEU A 408 4.77 0.93 -6.44
CA LEU A 408 5.48 0.65 -5.20
C LEU A 408 6.94 1.04 -5.35
N SER A 409 7.45 1.86 -4.43
CA SER A 409 8.88 2.17 -4.40
C SER A 409 9.68 0.99 -3.83
N SER A 410 10.96 0.91 -4.21
CA SER A 410 11.90 -0.05 -3.61
C SER A 410 12.08 0.15 -2.10
N SER A 411 11.80 1.35 -1.61
CA SER A 411 11.82 1.73 -0.19
C SER A 411 10.52 1.44 0.58
N GLY A 412 9.56 0.74 -0.04
CA GLY A 412 8.33 0.31 0.62
C GLY A 412 7.24 1.35 0.73
N VAL A 413 7.20 2.38 -0.12
CA VAL A 413 6.11 3.36 -0.17
C VAL A 413 5.15 3.03 -1.31
N ALA A 414 3.91 2.73 -0.97
CA ALA A 414 2.82 2.52 -1.92
C ALA A 414 2.22 3.86 -2.33
N GLN A 415 2.27 4.16 -3.63
CA GLN A 415 1.67 5.34 -4.25
C GLN A 415 0.38 4.93 -4.94
N LEU A 416 -0.76 5.22 -4.34
CA LEU A 416 -2.08 4.86 -4.85
C LEU A 416 -2.58 5.88 -5.89
N ALA A 417 -3.17 5.41 -7.00
CA ALA A 417 -3.69 6.30 -8.04
C ALA A 417 -4.91 7.09 -7.58
N VAL A 418 -5.80 6.44 -6.82
CA VAL A 418 -7.03 7.01 -6.25
C VAL A 418 -6.90 7.07 -4.74
N THR A 419 -7.34 8.17 -4.12
CA THR A 419 -7.35 8.29 -2.66
C THR A 419 -8.29 7.23 -2.07
N PRO A 420 -7.84 6.45 -1.07
CA PRO A 420 -8.71 5.52 -0.38
C PRO A 420 -9.84 6.28 0.35
N PRO A 421 -11.10 5.85 0.25
CA PRO A 421 -12.19 6.45 1.00
C PRO A 421 -11.94 6.46 2.51
N VAL A 422 -12.60 7.39 3.23
CA VAL A 422 -12.50 7.47 4.69
C VAL A 422 -12.87 6.13 5.33
N GLY A 423 -11.99 5.59 6.16
CA GLY A 423 -12.18 4.32 6.85
C GLY A 423 -11.83 3.07 6.04
N ALA A 424 -11.38 3.21 4.78
CA ALA A 424 -10.91 2.07 3.99
C ALA A 424 -9.64 1.49 4.61
N LYS A 425 -9.63 0.20 4.94
CA LYS A 425 -8.45 -0.47 5.52
C LYS A 425 -7.52 -0.94 4.41
N LEU A 426 -6.24 -0.65 4.55
CA LEU A 426 -5.21 -1.05 3.59
C LEU A 426 -4.35 -2.14 4.21
N SER A 427 -4.17 -3.24 3.48
CA SER A 427 -3.35 -4.38 3.92
C SER A 427 -2.50 -4.92 2.78
N TRP A 428 -1.41 -5.60 3.10
CA TRP A 428 -0.52 -6.19 2.12
C TRP A 428 -0.10 -7.61 2.48
N THR A 429 0.22 -8.39 1.46
CA THR A 429 0.80 -9.74 1.58
C THR A 429 2.03 -9.80 0.70
N GLY A 430 3.11 -10.39 1.20
CA GLY A 430 4.36 -10.53 0.46
C GLY A 430 5.58 -10.53 1.36
N ASP A 431 6.73 -10.38 0.74
CA ASP A 431 8.03 -10.45 1.40
C ASP A 431 8.75 -9.10 1.30
N GLY A 432 9.44 -8.76 2.37
CA GLY A 432 10.29 -7.59 2.39
C GLY A 432 11.30 -7.68 3.50
N ALA A 433 11.86 -6.54 3.86
CA ALA A 433 12.66 -6.46 5.05
C ALA A 433 12.38 -5.17 5.81
N VAL A 434 12.27 -5.32 7.12
CA VAL A 434 12.28 -4.22 8.08
C VAL A 434 13.66 -4.16 8.70
N TYR A 435 13.96 -3.01 9.28
CA TYR A 435 15.10 -2.93 10.16
C TYR A 435 14.96 -3.87 11.37
N GLN A 436 16.05 -4.48 11.80
CA GLN A 436 16.06 -5.35 12.97
C GLN A 436 15.56 -4.61 14.22
N GLN A 437 14.38 -5.00 14.73
CA GLN A 437 13.84 -4.55 16.01
C GLN A 437 14.22 -5.53 17.12
N GLY A 438 14.31 -5.04 18.36
CA GLY A 438 14.53 -5.88 19.55
C GLY A 438 15.68 -5.46 20.47
N THR A 439 16.35 -4.34 20.21
CA THR A 439 17.22 -3.71 21.21
C THR A 439 16.36 -2.82 22.08
N HIS A 440 16.29 -3.14 23.36
CA HIS A 440 15.53 -2.37 24.33
C HIS A 440 16.49 -1.65 25.27
N VAL A 441 16.27 -0.35 25.47
CA VAL A 441 17.10 0.45 26.38
C VAL A 441 16.25 0.92 27.54
N PHE A 442 16.78 0.76 28.75
CA PHE A 442 16.18 1.26 29.97
C PHE A 442 17.21 2.00 30.82
N ILE A 443 16.72 2.81 31.74
CA ILE A 443 17.53 3.56 32.68
C ILE A 443 17.10 3.21 34.09
N GLU A 444 18.09 2.98 34.95
CA GLU A 444 17.93 2.91 36.40
C GLU A 444 18.58 4.13 37.03
N ASP A 445 17.79 4.94 37.75
CA ASP A 445 18.30 6.04 38.56
C ASP A 445 18.67 5.52 39.95
N HIS A 446 19.91 5.77 40.38
CA HIS A 446 20.40 5.35 41.69
C HIS A 446 20.10 6.36 42.80
N GLN A 447 19.48 7.51 42.48
CA GLN A 447 19.17 8.60 43.42
C GLN A 447 20.39 9.25 44.09
N ASP A 448 21.60 9.00 43.58
CA ASP A 448 22.87 9.53 44.11
C ASP A 448 23.58 10.46 43.10
N MET A 449 22.80 11.07 42.20
CA MET A 449 23.30 11.78 41.00
C MET A 449 24.04 10.85 40.03
N SER A 450 23.75 9.55 40.04
CA SER A 450 24.19 8.60 39.05
C SER A 450 23.07 7.74 38.49
N MET A 451 23.25 7.27 37.25
CA MET A 451 22.32 6.40 36.56
C MET A 451 23.05 5.27 35.84
N THR A 452 22.35 4.16 35.65
CA THR A 452 22.78 3.03 34.82
C THR A 452 21.91 2.97 33.57
N ILE A 453 22.53 2.73 32.41
CA ILE A 453 21.85 2.49 31.14
C ILE A 453 21.95 1.00 30.84
N GLY A 454 20.80 0.31 30.79
CA GLY A 454 20.71 -1.10 30.43
C GLY A 454 20.27 -1.26 28.98
N ILE A 455 20.96 -2.13 28.24
CA ILE A 455 20.63 -2.49 26.85
C ILE A 455 20.37 -4.00 26.79
N ALA A 456 19.12 -4.36 26.55
CA ALA A 456 18.60 -5.73 26.55
C ALA A 456 18.10 -6.14 25.17
N GLY A 457 17.94 -7.45 24.96
CA GLY A 457 17.49 -8.03 23.70
C GLY A 457 18.63 -8.08 22.67
N LYS A 458 18.43 -7.51 21.48
CA LYS A 458 19.43 -7.52 20.41
C LYS A 458 20.65 -6.68 20.78
N VAL A 459 21.85 -7.24 20.64
CA VAL A 459 23.10 -6.52 20.91
C VAL A 459 23.38 -5.54 19.75
N PRO A 460 23.59 -4.25 20.01
CA PRO A 460 23.90 -3.28 18.98
C PRO A 460 25.24 -3.54 18.26
N SER A 461 25.42 -2.95 17.07
CA SER A 461 26.67 -3.06 16.31
C SER A 461 27.87 -2.49 17.09
N ALA A 462 29.08 -3.00 16.81
CA ALA A 462 30.30 -2.57 17.51
C ALA A 462 30.60 -1.07 17.37
N VAL A 463 30.29 -0.47 16.21
CA VAL A 463 30.43 0.98 15.98
C VAL A 463 29.51 1.75 16.92
N PHE A 464 28.30 1.24 17.14
CA PHE A 464 27.30 1.89 17.96
C PHE A 464 27.57 1.72 19.47
N LEU A 465 28.07 0.55 19.88
CA LEU A 465 28.63 0.36 21.22
C LEU A 465 29.81 1.31 21.47
N ALA A 466 30.68 1.52 20.48
CA ALA A 466 31.78 2.48 20.57
C ALA A 466 31.28 3.94 20.66
N LEU A 467 30.18 4.29 19.98
CA LEU A 467 29.56 5.62 20.10
C LEU A 467 28.99 5.87 21.49
N LEU A 468 28.33 4.86 22.08
CA LEU A 468 27.84 4.89 23.46
C LEU A 468 28.99 5.02 24.46
N ALA A 469 29.99 4.14 24.38
CA ALA A 469 31.16 4.14 25.26
C ALA A 469 31.96 5.45 25.14
N GLY A 470 32.07 5.99 23.93
CA GLY A 470 32.72 7.28 23.67
C GLY A 470 31.92 8.51 24.13
N GLY A 471 30.72 8.34 24.67
CA GLY A 471 29.88 9.45 25.14
C GLY A 471 29.34 10.35 24.02
N TYR A 472 29.32 9.87 22.78
CA TYR A 472 28.85 10.63 21.62
C TYR A 472 27.32 10.69 21.52
N ILE A 473 26.62 9.95 22.38
CA ILE A 473 25.16 9.98 22.53
C ILE A 473 24.83 10.61 23.90
N PRO A 474 24.63 11.94 23.97
CA PRO A 474 24.53 12.66 25.23
C PRO A 474 23.12 12.60 25.83
N LEU A 475 22.67 11.41 26.23
CA LEU A 475 21.39 11.21 26.91
C LEU A 475 21.61 11.06 28.42
N LYS A 476 21.97 12.18 29.07
CA LYS A 476 22.06 12.27 30.52
C LYS A 476 21.64 13.66 31.02
N PRO A 477 21.00 13.78 32.19
CA PRO A 477 20.69 15.07 32.76
C PRO A 477 21.98 15.85 33.07
N GLU A 478 21.89 17.17 33.11
CA GLU A 478 23.00 18.00 33.57
C GLU A 478 23.32 17.66 35.04
N GLY A 479 24.60 17.51 35.38
CA GLY A 479 25.04 17.15 36.73
C GLY A 479 24.95 15.66 37.09
N VAL A 480 24.24 14.81 36.33
CA VAL A 480 24.16 13.36 36.59
C VAL A 480 25.27 12.61 35.85
N ARG A 481 25.92 11.66 36.53
CA ARG A 481 26.93 10.76 35.93
C ARG A 481 26.27 9.49 35.40
N VAL A 482 26.66 9.04 34.21
CA VAL A 482 26.36 7.67 33.77
C VAL A 482 27.41 6.78 34.43
N ALA A 483 26.99 5.96 35.39
CA ALA A 483 27.89 5.09 36.15
C ALA A 483 28.28 3.85 35.35
N TYR A 484 27.30 3.23 34.68
CA TYR A 484 27.50 2.04 33.87
C TYR A 484 26.59 2.08 32.63
N THR A 485 27.13 1.66 31.50
CA THR A 485 26.34 1.24 30.34
C THR A 485 26.53 -0.27 30.22
N VAL A 486 25.45 -1.01 30.45
CA VAL A 486 25.46 -2.48 30.54
C VAL A 486 24.70 -3.03 29.35
N VAL A 487 25.33 -3.93 28.59
CA VAL A 487 24.73 -4.57 27.42
C VAL A 487 24.60 -6.05 27.66
N THR A 488 23.46 -6.64 27.28
CA THR A 488 23.26 -8.09 27.35
C THR A 488 24.41 -8.85 26.67
N SER A 489 24.93 -9.89 27.34
CA SER A 489 26.06 -10.69 26.82
C SER A 489 25.65 -11.67 25.73
N VAL A 490 24.35 -11.94 25.60
CA VAL A 490 23.78 -12.85 24.60
C VAL A 490 22.81 -12.09 23.73
N ASP A 491 22.98 -12.21 22.43
CA ASP A 491 22.13 -11.58 21.44
C ASP A 491 20.68 -12.08 21.51
N GLY A 492 19.74 -11.15 21.65
CA GLY A 492 18.30 -11.42 21.76
C GLY A 492 17.80 -11.73 23.17
N ALA A 493 18.65 -11.65 24.20
CA ALA A 493 18.28 -12.02 25.57
C ALA A 493 18.08 -10.81 26.52
N PRO A 494 17.12 -10.87 27.45
CA PRO A 494 16.96 -9.86 28.51
C PRO A 494 18.14 -9.88 29.49
N LEU A 495 18.40 -8.76 30.15
CA LEU A 495 19.41 -8.69 31.21
C LEU A 495 18.96 -9.49 32.45
N PHE A 496 19.90 -10.09 33.16
CA PHE A 496 19.59 -10.84 34.37
C PHE A 496 19.21 -9.89 35.52
N GLY A 497 18.10 -10.16 36.19
CA GLY A 497 17.71 -9.47 37.41
C GLY A 497 16.79 -10.32 38.27
N PHE A 498 16.78 -10.02 39.58
CA PHE A 498 15.95 -10.76 40.53
C PHE A 498 14.51 -10.23 40.53
N ASP A 499 13.55 -11.15 40.64
CA ASP A 499 12.12 -10.84 40.84
C ASP A 499 11.50 -9.97 39.72
N MET A 500 12.03 -10.08 38.51
CA MET A 500 11.52 -9.44 37.29
C MET A 500 11.37 -10.50 36.17
N ASP A 501 10.32 -10.36 35.37
CA ASP A 501 10.06 -11.22 34.20
C ASP A 501 9.45 -10.39 33.08
N ASN A 502 10.31 -9.77 32.26
CA ASN A 502 9.92 -9.01 31.07
C ASN A 502 11.03 -8.99 30.02
N GLU A 503 10.79 -8.31 28.90
CA GLU A 503 11.71 -8.20 27.75
C GLU A 503 13.03 -7.45 28.05
N LEU A 504 13.09 -6.69 29.15
CA LEU A 504 14.26 -5.92 29.58
C LEU A 504 15.11 -6.70 30.57
N VAL A 505 14.44 -7.26 31.60
CA VAL A 505 15.06 -7.92 32.74
C VAL A 505 14.28 -9.18 33.09
N ALA A 506 14.97 -10.32 33.17
CA ALA A 506 14.39 -11.60 33.53
C ALA A 506 15.24 -12.36 34.55
N GLY A 507 14.59 -13.25 35.30
CA GLY A 507 15.23 -14.10 36.29
C GLY A 507 16.05 -15.27 35.71
N PHE A 508 16.28 -16.28 36.55
CA PHE A 508 17.03 -17.49 36.18
C PHE A 508 16.47 -18.16 34.91
N ASP A 509 17.35 -18.85 34.18
CA ASP A 509 17.09 -19.60 32.94
C ASP A 509 16.70 -18.75 31.71
N THR A 510 16.28 -17.49 31.89
CA THR A 510 15.88 -16.57 30.81
C THR A 510 16.77 -15.34 30.70
N GLY A 511 17.12 -14.71 31.83
CA GLY A 511 17.99 -13.54 31.87
C GLY A 511 19.48 -13.88 31.78
N VAL A 512 20.25 -13.03 31.10
CA VAL A 512 21.70 -13.20 30.94
C VAL A 512 22.49 -12.05 31.57
N TRP A 513 23.70 -12.35 32.04
CA TRP A 513 24.57 -11.33 32.61
C TRP A 513 24.90 -10.24 31.59
N GLY A 514 24.95 -9.00 32.05
CA GLY A 514 25.37 -7.88 31.23
C GLY A 514 26.88 -7.70 31.22
N THR A 515 27.41 -7.20 30.11
CA THR A 515 28.79 -6.76 29.92
C THR A 515 28.83 -5.23 30.01
N ALA A 516 29.72 -4.68 30.83
CA ALA A 516 29.94 -3.24 30.91
C ALA A 516 30.77 -2.75 29.71
N LEU A 517 30.38 -1.60 29.13
CA LEU A 517 31.11 -0.92 28.05
C LEU A 517 32.23 0.00 28.55
#